data_AF-A0A3D9CAE8-F1
#
_entry.id   AF-A0A3D9CAE8-F1
#
_cell.length_a   1.000
_cell.length_b   1.000
_cell.length_c   1.000
_cell.angle_alpha   90.00
_cell.angle_beta   90.00
_cell.angle_gamma   90.00
#
_symmetry.space_group_name_H-M   'P 1'
#
loop_
_entity.id
_entity.type
_entity.pdbx_description
1 polymer ?
#
loop_
_entity_poly.entity_id
_entity_poly.type
_entity_poly.pdbx_seq_one_letter_code
_entity_poly.pdbx_strand_id
1 'polypeptide(L)'
;MTSHKISEIKHIIEKDRNTDGDYWLNGGNEMIYKILDTFNQSDWKELEEDLVNFKDYEHSIFARTILHYDENRIVDIDHYQLFFRSFILLKDYEDCDCLLFDMFYIENVKNPDLELFNNIKSKIQFLEEAGFSTNEDILHLAYNSIDKVIKGI
;
A
#
# COMPACT_ATOMS: atom_id res chain seq x y z
N MET A 1 -8.85 19.65 -5.72
CA MET A 1 -10.21 19.21 -5.39
C MET A 1 -10.18 17.71 -5.52
N THR A 2 -10.44 16.95 -4.47
CA THR A 2 -10.40 15.48 -4.52
C THR A 2 -11.53 14.94 -5.41
N SER A 3 -11.19 14.06 -6.33
CA SER A 3 -12.09 13.44 -7.30
C SER A 3 -13.22 12.72 -6.57
N HIS A 4 -14.40 12.74 -7.18
CA HIS A 4 -15.55 11.98 -6.68
C HIS A 4 -15.19 10.51 -6.47
N LYS A 5 -14.37 9.92 -7.36
CA LYS A 5 -13.96 8.52 -7.28
C LYS A 5 -13.09 8.21 -6.06
N ILE A 6 -12.10 9.07 -5.77
CA ILE A 6 -11.23 8.92 -4.59
C ILE A 6 -12.05 9.09 -3.30
N SER A 7 -12.98 10.06 -3.30
CA SER A 7 -13.90 10.27 -2.19
C SER A 7 -14.81 9.06 -1.94
N GLU A 8 -15.24 8.37 -3.00
CA GLU A 8 -16.06 7.16 -2.93
C GLU A 8 -15.27 5.98 -2.35
N ILE A 9 -14.00 5.81 -2.73
CA ILE A 9 -13.09 4.82 -2.12
C ILE A 9 -12.95 5.08 -0.61
N LYS A 10 -12.66 6.33 -0.21
CA LYS A 10 -12.57 6.71 1.21
C LYS A 10 -13.89 6.46 1.95
N HIS A 11 -15.02 6.69 1.29
CA HIS A 11 -16.34 6.43 1.88
C HIS A 11 -16.58 4.94 2.15
N ILE A 12 -16.22 4.06 1.21
CA ILE A 12 -16.30 2.60 1.41
C ILE A 12 -15.42 2.19 2.60
N ILE A 13 -14.17 2.65 2.63
CA ILE A 13 -13.26 2.36 3.73
C ILE A 13 -13.82 2.86 5.07
N GLU A 14 -14.27 4.11 5.14
CA GLU A 14 -14.81 4.68 6.38
C GLU A 14 -16.03 3.91 6.90
N LYS A 15 -16.92 3.50 6.01
CA LYS A 15 -18.14 2.78 6.35
C LYS A 15 -17.85 1.43 7.00
N ASP A 16 -16.84 0.72 6.49
CA ASP A 16 -16.54 -0.67 6.86
C ASP A 16 -15.19 -0.84 7.59
N ARG A 17 -14.59 0.25 8.09
CA ARG A 17 -13.24 0.24 8.70
C ARG A 17 -13.06 -0.69 9.90
N ASN A 18 -14.16 -1.01 10.59
CA ASN A 18 -14.16 -1.85 11.79
C ASN A 18 -14.59 -3.30 11.48
N THR A 19 -14.81 -3.63 10.21
CA THR A 19 -15.17 -4.98 9.79
C THR A 19 -13.90 -5.81 9.60
N ASP A 20 -13.98 -7.10 9.89
CA ASP A 20 -12.84 -8.00 9.82
C ASP A 20 -12.32 -8.25 8.39
N GLY A 21 -11.17 -8.92 8.31
CA GLY A 21 -10.53 -9.25 7.03
C GLY A 21 -11.38 -10.13 6.12
N ASP A 22 -12.26 -10.97 6.66
CA ASP A 22 -13.13 -11.84 5.86
C ASP A 22 -14.09 -11.02 5.01
N TYR A 23 -14.63 -9.92 5.53
CA TYR A 23 -15.43 -8.99 4.73
C TYR A 23 -14.63 -8.40 3.57
N TRP A 24 -13.41 -7.92 3.84
CA TRP A 24 -12.57 -7.29 2.83
C TRP A 24 -12.21 -8.28 1.72
N LEU A 25 -11.83 -9.49 2.08
CA LEU A 25 -11.48 -10.56 1.14
C LEU A 25 -12.69 -11.03 0.30
N ASN A 26 -13.89 -11.10 0.88
CA ASN A 26 -15.06 -11.68 0.23
C ASN A 26 -15.97 -10.65 -0.48
N GLY A 27 -15.65 -9.34 -0.42
CA GLY A 27 -16.44 -8.36 -1.16
C GLY A 27 -16.04 -6.90 -0.98
N GLY A 28 -15.47 -6.50 0.17
CA GLY A 28 -15.07 -5.11 0.43
C GLY A 28 -14.06 -4.60 -0.60
N ASN A 29 -13.03 -5.41 -0.90
CA ASN A 29 -12.01 -5.08 -1.89
C ASN A 29 -12.62 -4.89 -3.29
N GLU A 30 -13.55 -5.77 -3.69
CA GLU A 30 -14.20 -5.72 -5.01
C GLU A 30 -14.99 -4.43 -5.24
N MET A 31 -15.54 -3.81 -4.19
CA MET A 31 -16.21 -2.52 -4.31
C MET A 31 -15.23 -1.41 -4.68
N ILE A 32 -14.05 -1.39 -4.06
CA ILE A 32 -12.98 -0.45 -4.39
C ILE A 32 -12.45 -0.73 -5.80
N TYR A 33 -12.25 -2.00 -6.14
CA TYR A 33 -11.70 -2.37 -7.44
C TYR A 33 -12.58 -1.95 -8.61
N LYS A 34 -13.91 -2.05 -8.48
CA LYS A 34 -14.85 -1.55 -9.49
C LYS A 34 -14.71 -0.05 -9.76
N ILE A 35 -14.32 0.74 -8.75
CA ILE A 35 -14.05 2.16 -8.93
C ILE A 35 -12.72 2.34 -9.65
N LEU A 36 -11.67 1.65 -9.20
CA LEU A 36 -10.32 1.69 -9.80
C LEU A 36 -10.33 1.27 -11.28
N ASP A 37 -11.14 0.28 -11.66
CA ASP A 37 -11.30 -0.17 -13.05
C ASP A 37 -11.84 0.93 -13.99
N THR A 38 -12.42 2.00 -13.44
CA THR A 38 -12.91 3.14 -14.21
C THR A 38 -11.92 4.30 -14.27
N PHE A 39 -10.76 4.20 -13.61
CA PHE A 39 -9.79 5.28 -13.56
C PHE A 39 -9.14 5.50 -14.93
N ASN A 40 -9.01 6.78 -15.31
CA ASN A 40 -8.12 7.19 -16.37
C ASN A 40 -6.77 7.66 -15.79
N GLN A 41 -5.81 8.04 -16.65
CA GLN A 41 -4.49 8.50 -16.22
C GLN A 41 -4.55 9.71 -15.26
N SER A 42 -5.51 10.62 -15.43
CA SER A 42 -5.68 11.77 -14.54
C SER A 42 -6.18 11.34 -13.16
N ASP A 43 -7.11 10.38 -13.10
CA ASP A 43 -7.63 9.85 -11.83
C ASP A 43 -6.51 9.14 -11.05
N TRP A 44 -5.64 8.40 -11.73
CA TRP A 44 -4.47 7.74 -11.11
C TRP A 44 -3.49 8.74 -10.54
N LYS A 45 -3.11 9.75 -11.34
CA LYS A 45 -2.23 10.82 -10.88
C LYS A 45 -2.82 11.55 -9.67
N GLU A 46 -4.11 11.83 -9.70
CA GLU A 46 -4.80 12.50 -8.60
C GLU A 46 -4.85 11.62 -7.34
N LEU A 47 -5.05 10.31 -7.49
CA LEU A 47 -4.98 9.38 -6.36
C LEU A 47 -3.59 9.38 -5.73
N GLU A 48 -2.53 9.28 -6.53
CA GLU A 48 -1.14 9.35 -6.03
C GLU A 48 -0.86 10.63 -5.26
N GLU A 49 -1.36 11.77 -5.75
CA GLU A 49 -1.25 13.07 -5.08
C GLU A 49 -2.11 13.12 -3.80
N ASP A 50 -3.31 12.53 -3.80
CA ASP A 50 -4.23 12.57 -2.66
C ASP A 50 -3.90 11.54 -1.57
N LEU A 51 -3.04 10.54 -1.84
CA LEU A 51 -2.60 9.56 -0.83
C LEU A 51 -2.09 10.26 0.44
N VAL A 52 -1.38 11.39 0.34
CA VAL A 52 -0.88 12.12 1.51
C VAL A 52 -1.98 12.67 2.44
N ASN A 53 -3.23 12.72 1.95
CA ASN A 53 -4.41 13.18 2.67
C ASN A 53 -5.27 12.00 3.18
N PHE A 54 -4.80 10.77 3.06
CA PHE A 54 -5.46 9.62 3.67
C PHE A 54 -5.18 9.62 5.17
N LYS A 55 -6.16 9.15 5.95
CA LYS A 55 -5.98 8.86 7.37
C LYS A 55 -5.30 7.51 7.54
N ASP A 56 -4.78 7.22 8.73
CA ASP A 56 -4.02 5.98 8.97
C ASP A 56 -4.83 4.70 8.66
N TYR A 57 -6.08 4.59 9.14
CA TYR A 57 -6.92 3.44 8.79
C TYR A 57 -7.23 3.36 7.28
N GLU A 58 -7.30 4.51 6.59
CA GLU A 58 -7.48 4.54 5.14
C GLU A 58 -6.24 4.01 4.45
N HIS A 59 -5.05 4.41 4.88
CA HIS A 59 -3.78 3.86 4.38
C HIS A 59 -3.66 2.36 4.64
N SER A 60 -3.94 1.91 5.86
CA SER A 60 -3.86 0.49 6.25
C SER A 60 -4.76 -0.40 5.40
N ILE A 61 -6.04 -0.03 5.27
CA ILE A 61 -7.02 -0.80 4.49
C ILE A 61 -6.73 -0.68 2.98
N PHE A 62 -6.42 0.52 2.48
CA PHE A 62 -6.14 0.74 1.07
C PHE A 62 -4.86 0.01 0.62
N ALA A 63 -3.81 -0.01 1.43
CA ALA A 63 -2.57 -0.75 1.14
C ALA A 63 -2.86 -2.24 0.94
N ARG A 64 -3.60 -2.87 1.88
CA ARG A 64 -3.98 -4.28 1.76
C ARG A 64 -4.89 -4.53 0.56
N THR A 65 -5.83 -3.62 0.31
CA THR A 65 -6.73 -3.70 -0.84
C THR A 65 -5.95 -3.67 -2.15
N ILE A 66 -5.08 -2.69 -2.35
CA ILE A 66 -4.36 -2.49 -3.60
C ILE A 66 -3.30 -3.57 -3.84
N LEU A 67 -2.71 -4.12 -2.78
CA LEU A 67 -1.77 -5.24 -2.89
C LEU A 67 -2.40 -6.49 -3.55
N HIS A 68 -3.69 -6.70 -3.32
CA HIS A 68 -4.44 -7.82 -3.90
C HIS A 68 -5.19 -7.45 -5.19
N TYR A 69 -4.91 -6.29 -5.78
CA TYR A 69 -5.49 -5.89 -7.06
C TYR A 69 -4.94 -6.80 -8.17
N ASP A 70 -5.80 -7.68 -8.68
CA ASP A 70 -5.44 -8.68 -9.70
C ASP A 70 -4.84 -8.04 -10.96
N GLU A 71 -3.64 -8.49 -11.34
CA GLU A 71 -2.90 -8.03 -12.52
C GLU A 71 -3.64 -8.29 -13.85
N ASN A 72 -4.63 -9.19 -13.85
CA ASN A 72 -5.48 -9.49 -15.01
C ASN A 72 -6.71 -8.57 -15.11
N ARG A 73 -6.83 -7.57 -14.23
CA ARG A 73 -7.92 -6.60 -14.27
C ARG A 73 -7.79 -5.66 -15.48
N ILE A 74 -8.85 -4.87 -15.67
CA ILE A 74 -9.05 -4.03 -16.87
C ILE A 74 -7.92 -3.00 -17.03
N VAL A 75 -7.36 -2.52 -15.91
CA VAL A 75 -6.33 -1.48 -15.91
C VAL A 75 -5.02 -2.07 -15.37
N ASP A 76 -3.99 -2.04 -16.22
CA ASP A 76 -2.64 -2.42 -15.82
C ASP A 76 -1.97 -1.25 -15.08
N ILE A 77 -1.74 -1.44 -13.78
CA ILE A 77 -1.09 -0.47 -12.90
C ILE A 77 0.05 -1.12 -12.10
N ASP A 78 0.95 -0.30 -11.60
CA ASP A 78 1.96 -0.69 -10.61
C ASP A 78 1.34 -0.64 -9.20
N HIS A 79 0.42 -1.55 -8.94
CA HIS A 79 -0.29 -1.65 -7.66
C HIS A 79 0.66 -1.90 -6.48
N TYR A 80 1.81 -2.54 -6.72
CA TYR A 80 2.90 -2.67 -5.76
C TYR A 80 3.49 -1.31 -5.37
N GLN A 81 3.75 -0.42 -6.35
CA GLN A 81 4.21 0.93 -6.05
C GLN A 81 3.21 1.69 -5.17
N LEU A 82 1.90 1.57 -5.43
CA LEU A 82 0.85 2.19 -4.62
C LEU A 82 0.77 1.62 -3.20
N PHE A 83 0.94 0.30 -3.06
CA PHE A 83 1.06 -0.36 -1.76
C PHE A 83 2.20 0.25 -0.95
N PHE A 84 3.41 0.34 -1.51
CA PHE A 84 4.57 0.87 -0.80
C PHE A 84 4.46 2.37 -0.49
N ARG A 85 3.87 3.18 -1.38
CA ARG A 85 3.57 4.59 -1.09
C ARG A 85 2.62 4.71 0.12
N SER A 86 1.59 3.87 0.18
CA SER A 86 0.65 3.84 1.30
C SER A 86 1.34 3.40 2.60
N PHE A 87 2.20 2.38 2.54
CA PHE A 87 3.00 1.92 3.68
C PHE A 87 3.92 3.02 4.25
N ILE A 88 4.61 3.77 3.39
CA ILE A 88 5.47 4.87 3.83
C ILE A 88 4.67 5.93 4.60
N LEU A 89 3.49 6.27 4.07
CA LEU A 89 2.62 7.34 4.57
C LEU A 89 1.83 6.96 5.84
N LEU A 90 1.61 5.66 6.09
CA LEU A 90 0.94 5.16 7.29
C LEU A 90 1.70 5.55 8.56
N LYS A 91 1.08 6.30 9.47
CA LYS A 91 1.71 6.76 10.73
C LYS A 91 1.36 5.91 11.94
N ASP A 92 0.31 5.10 11.84
CA ASP A 92 0.02 4.08 12.83
C ASP A 92 1.02 2.93 12.68
N TYR A 93 1.98 2.88 13.62
CA TYR A 93 3.11 1.97 13.55
C TYR A 93 2.76 0.54 13.97
N GLU A 94 1.64 0.31 14.66
CA GLU A 94 1.15 -1.05 14.95
C GLU A 94 0.61 -1.69 13.66
N ASP A 95 -0.16 -0.94 12.88
CA ASP A 95 -0.65 -1.40 11.58
C ASP A 95 0.47 -1.60 10.55
N CYS A 96 1.59 -0.86 10.68
CA CYS A 96 2.77 -1.04 9.85
C CYS A 96 3.37 -2.45 10.00
N ASP A 97 3.40 -3.04 11.20
CA ASP A 97 4.02 -4.35 11.45
C ASP A 97 3.32 -5.47 10.66
N CYS A 98 1.99 -5.40 10.54
CA CYS A 98 1.24 -6.32 9.69
C CYS A 98 1.64 -6.23 8.21
N LEU A 99 1.93 -5.02 7.71
CA LEU A 99 2.32 -4.83 6.31
C LEU A 99 3.77 -5.25 6.03
N LEU A 100 4.61 -5.39 7.06
CA LEU A 100 6.01 -5.85 6.89
C LEU A 100 6.09 -7.27 6.32
N PHE A 101 5.08 -8.11 6.57
CA PHE A 101 5.00 -9.47 6.02
C PHE A 101 4.97 -9.47 4.49
N ASP A 102 4.48 -8.41 3.87
CA ASP A 102 4.29 -8.27 2.43
C ASP A 102 5.45 -7.55 1.73
N MET A 103 6.56 -7.27 2.44
CA MET A 103 7.69 -6.52 1.87
C MET A 103 8.40 -7.24 0.72
N PHE A 104 8.28 -8.56 0.62
CA PHE A 104 8.87 -9.32 -0.50
C PHE A 104 8.26 -8.94 -1.86
N TYR A 105 7.06 -8.37 -1.90
CA TYR A 105 6.44 -7.88 -3.13
C TYR A 105 7.16 -6.67 -3.74
N ILE A 106 8.15 -6.09 -3.06
CA ILE A 106 8.97 -5.01 -3.60
C ILE A 106 9.72 -5.41 -4.87
N GLU A 107 10.01 -6.70 -5.03
CA GLU A 107 10.62 -7.24 -6.25
C GLU A 107 9.71 -7.15 -7.48
N ASN A 108 8.41 -6.95 -7.29
CA ASN A 108 7.42 -6.90 -8.37
C ASN A 108 7.07 -5.47 -8.83
N VAL A 109 7.65 -4.44 -8.21
CA VAL A 109 7.47 -3.05 -8.64
C VAL A 109 7.95 -2.90 -10.09
N LYS A 110 7.03 -2.52 -10.99
CA LYS A 110 7.26 -2.46 -12.45
C LYS A 110 8.18 -1.31 -12.83
N ASN A 111 8.09 -0.20 -12.10
CA ASN A 111 8.93 0.97 -12.29
C ASN A 111 9.79 1.23 -11.03
N PRO A 112 10.96 0.56 -10.92
CA PRO A 112 11.86 0.74 -9.79
C PRO A 112 12.24 2.21 -9.60
N ASP A 113 12.08 2.69 -8.36
CA ASP A 113 12.38 4.06 -7.96
C ASP A 113 13.28 4.01 -6.72
N LEU A 114 14.53 4.46 -6.89
CA LEU A 114 15.52 4.44 -5.82
C LEU A 114 15.10 5.31 -4.64
N GLU A 115 14.40 6.41 -4.88
CA GLU A 115 13.88 7.27 -3.80
C GLU A 115 12.81 6.52 -2.99
N LEU A 116 11.86 5.87 -3.67
CA LEU A 116 10.86 5.03 -3.04
C LEU A 116 11.51 3.95 -2.17
N PHE A 117 12.47 3.20 -2.70
CA PHE A 117 13.10 2.09 -1.98
C PHE A 117 13.91 2.56 -0.77
N ASN A 118 14.62 3.69 -0.88
CA ASN A 118 15.31 4.29 0.25
C ASN A 118 14.32 4.76 1.34
N ASN A 119 13.16 5.29 0.95
CA ASN A 119 12.13 5.69 1.90
C ASN A 119 11.50 4.48 2.62
N ILE A 120 11.26 3.36 1.91
CA ILE A 120 10.81 2.10 2.52
C ILE A 120 11.87 1.61 3.53
N LYS A 121 13.13 1.56 3.12
CA LYS A 121 14.23 1.13 4.00
C LYS A 121 14.30 1.96 5.27
N SER A 122 14.22 3.29 5.13
CA SER A 122 14.24 4.22 6.27
C SER A 122 13.03 4.04 7.19
N LYS A 123 11.85 3.75 6.62
CA LYS A 123 10.63 3.46 7.39
C LYS A 123 10.78 2.18 8.22
N ILE A 124 11.30 1.11 7.62
CA ILE A 124 11.54 -0.17 8.32
C ILE A 124 12.54 0.02 9.46
N GLN A 125 13.64 0.74 9.21
CA GLN A 125 14.63 1.05 10.24
C GLN A 125 14.01 1.81 11.41
N PHE A 126 13.15 2.79 11.13
CA PHE A 126 12.43 3.49 12.19
C PHE A 126 11.53 2.55 13.01
N LEU A 127 10.80 1.65 12.36
CA LEU A 127 9.91 0.68 13.05
C LEU A 127 10.70 -0.28 13.95
N GLU A 128 11.86 -0.72 13.49
CA GLU A 128 12.80 -1.54 14.25
C GLU A 128 13.34 -0.77 15.48
N GLU A 129 13.90 0.42 15.27
CA GLU A 129 14.49 1.24 16.35
C GLU A 129 13.46 1.67 17.40
N ALA A 130 12.22 1.90 16.99
CA ALA A 130 11.12 2.27 17.87
C ALA A 130 10.46 1.07 18.58
N GLY A 131 10.84 -0.17 18.24
CA GLY A 131 10.33 -1.40 18.86
C GLY A 131 8.92 -1.80 18.41
N PHE A 132 8.45 -1.30 17.25
CA PHE A 132 7.16 -1.69 16.68
C PHE A 132 7.23 -2.98 15.88
N SER A 133 8.37 -3.26 15.24
CA SER A 133 8.54 -4.52 14.54
C SER A 133 9.11 -5.59 15.46
N THR A 134 8.31 -6.62 15.71
CA THR A 134 8.63 -7.64 16.74
C THR A 134 9.17 -8.94 16.15
N ASN A 135 9.21 -9.07 14.83
CA ASN A 135 9.65 -10.28 14.14
C ASN A 135 10.95 -10.04 13.35
N GLU A 136 12.07 -10.44 13.95
CA GLU A 136 13.41 -10.31 13.37
C GLU A 136 13.55 -11.02 12.00
N ASP A 137 12.89 -12.16 11.80
CA ASP A 137 12.95 -12.89 10.53
C ASP A 137 12.30 -12.07 9.40
N ILE A 138 11.19 -11.40 9.69
CA ILE A 138 10.47 -10.57 8.72
C ILE A 138 11.26 -9.31 8.39
N LEU A 139 11.83 -8.65 9.40
CA LEU A 139 12.73 -7.52 9.19
C LEU A 139 13.91 -7.91 8.29
N HIS A 140 14.54 -9.05 8.57
CA HIS A 140 15.65 -9.54 7.78
C HIS A 140 15.24 -9.82 6.32
N LEU A 141 14.09 -10.47 6.12
CA LEU A 141 13.52 -10.71 4.78
C LEU A 141 13.23 -9.40 4.04
N ALA A 142 12.64 -8.42 4.72
CA ALA A 142 12.30 -7.13 4.14
C ALA A 142 13.55 -6.37 3.69
N TYR A 143 14.56 -6.24 4.56
CA TYR A 143 15.83 -5.60 4.21
C TYR A 143 16.55 -6.30 3.06
N ASN A 144 16.61 -7.63 3.08
CA ASN A 144 17.23 -8.40 2.01
C ASN A 144 16.53 -8.17 0.66
N SER A 145 15.20 -8.16 0.66
CA SER A 145 14.39 -7.90 -0.54
C SER A 145 14.70 -6.50 -1.09
N ILE A 146 14.66 -5.47 -0.23
CA ILE A 146 14.95 -4.08 -0.60
C ILE A 146 16.38 -3.92 -1.15
N ASP A 147 17.38 -4.43 -0.44
CA ASP A 147 18.78 -4.32 -0.85
C ASP A 147 19.06 -5.04 -2.17
N LYS A 148 18.35 -6.14 -2.44
CA LYS A 148 18.43 -6.85 -3.72
C LYS A 148 17.89 -5.99 -4.85
N VAL A 149 16.72 -5.35 -4.67
CA VAL A 149 16.16 -4.49 -5.73
C VAL A 149 17.03 -3.25 -5.95
N ILE A 150 17.50 -2.59 -4.88
CA ILE A 150 18.38 -1.41 -4.98
C ILE A 150 19.66 -1.72 -5.74
N LYS A 151 20.30 -2.88 -5.50
CA LYS A 151 21.52 -3.30 -6.22
C LYS A 151 21.27 -3.62 -7.70
N GLY A 152 20.02 -3.85 -8.08
CA GLY A 152 19.61 -4.17 -9.44
C GLY A 152 19.29 -2.95 -10.32
N ILE A 153 19.23 -1.74 -9.74
CA ILE A 153 19.03 -0.45 -10.44
C ILE A 153 20.38 0.13 -10.86
#